data_AF-A0A8S3W683-F1
#
_entry.id   AF-A0A8S3W683-F1
#
_cell.length_a   1.000
_cell.length_b   1.000
_cell.length_c   1.000
_cell.angle_alpha   90.00
_cell.angle_beta   90.00
_cell.angle_gamma   90.00
#
_symmetry.space_group_name_H-M   'P 1'
#
loop_
_entity.id
_entity.type
_entity.pdbx_description
1 polymer ?
#
loop_
_entity_poly.entity_id
_entity_poly.type
_entity_poly.pdbx_seq_one_letter_code
_entity_poly.pdbx_strand_id
1 'polypeptide(L)'
;MKVLPIILLTIAAAAYSENLCPKIQEVDWKVELLLPHRYCNKFYQCTHGQPVEMSCPPGSYFSITDQVCTWREDADCGNRITIEDSKPDDGKSEEVERPVLPIIEFLPNGCPDQNIPVQNIVAFSGDNTNTNFGGRDRIQKKQLSDRLINKYLGNQTTQLYNKLKNEGTINTSQSETFDKETGDFFNTAICYLEQWTEPMTKFDVFAWMILNDIPQWQQVEETTKYLNEKDIGIDDSMYEEFMYLKSFIECEISDEWKAKNMEAKWKHFF
;
A
#
# COMPACT_ATOMS: atom_id res chain seq x y z
N MET A 1 23.18 14.47 65.95
CA MET A 1 23.81 13.93 64.73
C MET A 1 23.32 12.51 64.57
N LYS A 2 22.56 12.08 63.56
CA LYS A 2 22.37 12.54 62.19
C LYS A 2 21.08 11.85 61.69
N VAL A 3 20.19 12.66 61.10
CA VAL A 3 19.18 12.40 60.04
C VAL A 3 18.21 11.20 60.18
N LEU A 4 16.89 11.41 60.36
CA LEU A 4 15.85 11.76 59.34
C LEU A 4 15.74 10.71 58.20
N PRO A 5 14.54 10.36 57.68
CA PRO A 5 13.20 10.21 58.29
C PRO A 5 12.44 8.93 57.83
N ILE A 6 11.60 8.36 58.71
CA ILE A 6 10.66 7.24 58.45
C ILE A 6 9.35 7.76 57.80
N ILE A 7 9.44 8.68 56.85
CA ILE A 7 8.25 9.25 56.19
C ILE A 7 8.54 9.32 54.70
N LEU A 8 8.21 8.25 53.97
CA LEU A 8 7.89 8.21 52.53
C LEU A 8 7.57 6.76 52.10
N LEU A 9 6.70 6.07 52.84
CA LEU A 9 5.82 5.04 52.24
C LEU A 9 4.50 5.71 51.87
N THR A 10 4.62 6.78 51.08
CA THR A 10 3.55 7.30 50.25
C THR A 10 3.19 6.21 49.26
N ILE A 11 1.99 5.66 49.41
CA ILE A 11 1.02 5.44 48.34
C ILE A 11 1.70 5.32 46.95
N ALA A 12 2.31 4.18 46.70
CA ALA A 12 2.66 3.75 45.34
C ALA A 12 1.83 2.50 45.02
N ALA A 13 0.52 2.60 45.22
CA ALA A 13 -0.47 1.68 44.65
C ALA A 13 -1.29 2.38 43.55
N ALA A 14 -0.80 3.51 43.03
CA ALA A 14 -1.38 4.18 41.87
C ALA A 14 -0.38 4.15 40.73
N ALA A 15 -0.82 3.60 39.60
CA ALA A 15 -0.18 3.62 38.29
C ALA A 15 0.99 2.65 38.05
N TYR A 16 0.77 1.35 38.17
CA TYR A 16 1.22 0.49 37.06
C TYR A 16 0.19 0.67 35.94
N SER A 17 0.54 1.39 34.88
CA SER A 17 -0.23 1.27 33.64
C SER A 17 -0.04 -0.16 33.16
N GLU A 18 -1.05 -1.01 33.37
CA GLU A 18 -1.10 -2.25 32.63
C GLU A 18 -1.05 -1.87 31.15
N ASN A 19 -0.01 -2.31 30.44
CA ASN A 19 -0.05 -2.21 28.99
C ASN A 19 -1.18 -3.15 28.56
N LEU A 20 -2.32 -2.59 28.12
CA LEU A 20 -3.51 -3.34 27.72
C LEU A 20 -3.25 -4.28 26.53
N CYS A 21 -2.11 -4.12 25.85
CA CYS A 21 -1.70 -4.98 24.74
C CYS A 21 -0.97 -6.24 25.24
N PRO A 22 -1.37 -7.44 24.79
CA PRO A 22 -0.75 -8.67 25.22
C PRO A 22 0.66 -8.81 24.61
N LYS A 23 1.66 -9.07 25.45
CA LYS A 23 3.05 -9.30 25.00
C LYS A 23 3.23 -10.50 24.07
N ILE A 24 2.22 -11.39 23.98
CA ILE A 24 2.25 -12.56 23.10
C ILE A 24 2.36 -12.20 21.61
N GLN A 25 2.00 -10.96 21.23
CA GLN A 25 2.24 -10.45 19.87
C GLN A 25 3.72 -10.40 19.47
N GLU A 26 4.66 -10.47 20.43
CA GLU A 26 6.09 -10.61 20.12
C GLU A 26 6.43 -11.98 19.51
N VAL A 27 5.57 -13.00 19.71
CA VAL A 27 5.79 -14.39 19.29
C VAL A 27 4.78 -14.84 18.22
N ASP A 28 3.53 -14.36 18.29
CA ASP A 28 2.48 -14.65 17.31
C ASP A 28 1.82 -13.36 16.80
N TRP A 29 2.14 -13.01 15.56
CA TRP A 29 1.66 -11.79 14.89
C TRP A 29 0.22 -11.91 14.37
N LYS A 30 -0.43 -13.07 14.50
CA LYS A 30 -1.83 -13.27 14.07
C LYS A 30 -2.86 -12.77 15.07
N VAL A 31 -2.45 -12.44 16.29
CA VAL A 31 -3.34 -11.89 17.31
C VAL A 31 -3.47 -10.40 17.07
N GLU A 32 -4.53 -9.98 16.36
CA GLU A 32 -4.88 -8.57 16.18
C GLU A 32 -5.91 -8.15 17.25
N LEU A 33 -5.55 -7.17 18.08
CA LEU A 33 -6.40 -6.64 19.14
C LEU A 33 -6.52 -5.12 18.97
N LEU A 34 -7.76 -4.63 18.84
CA LEU A 34 -8.06 -3.21 18.76
C LEU A 34 -8.76 -2.76 20.04
N LEU A 35 -8.20 -1.73 20.67
CA LEU A 35 -8.68 -1.19 21.94
C LEU A 35 -9.40 0.14 21.72
N PRO A 36 -10.45 0.44 22.51
CA PRO A 36 -11.18 1.69 22.40
C PRO A 36 -10.32 2.90 22.81
N HIS A 37 -10.41 4.00 22.05
CA HIS A 37 -9.87 5.29 22.43
C HIS A 37 -10.93 6.15 23.16
N ARG A 38 -10.50 7.19 23.87
CA ARG A 38 -11.42 8.20 24.46
C ARG A 38 -12.25 8.97 23.43
N TYR A 39 -11.76 9.02 22.19
CA TYR A 39 -12.40 9.71 21.07
C TYR A 39 -13.01 8.62 20.20
N CYS A 40 -14.29 8.73 19.88
CA CYS A 40 -14.97 7.63 19.21
C CYS A 40 -14.46 7.38 17.78
N ASN A 41 -13.89 8.41 17.14
CA ASN A 41 -13.25 8.31 15.83
C ASN A 41 -11.80 7.80 15.88
N LYS A 42 -11.33 7.31 17.04
CA LYS A 42 -9.99 6.76 17.23
C LYS A 42 -10.04 5.41 17.93
N PHE A 43 -8.99 4.63 17.75
CA PHE A 43 -8.76 3.36 18.45
C PHE A 43 -7.26 3.14 18.61
N TYR A 44 -6.87 2.19 19.45
CA TYR A 44 -5.48 1.73 19.53
C TYR A 44 -5.35 0.37 18.87
N GLN A 45 -4.37 0.21 18.00
CA GLN A 45 -3.96 -1.09 17.46
C GLN A 45 -2.73 -1.57 18.21
N CYS A 46 -2.77 -2.79 18.75
CA CYS A 46 -1.59 -3.35 19.39
C CYS A 46 -0.59 -3.84 18.32
N THR A 47 0.63 -3.32 18.37
CA THR A 47 1.76 -3.78 17.55
C THR A 47 2.95 -4.05 18.45
N HIS A 48 3.54 -5.25 18.39
CA HIS A 48 4.65 -5.66 19.27
C HIS A 48 4.38 -5.40 20.76
N GLY A 49 3.14 -5.64 21.21
CA GLY A 49 2.77 -5.43 22.61
C GLY A 49 2.63 -3.96 23.04
N GLN A 50 2.67 -3.00 22.10
CA GLN A 50 2.45 -1.58 22.36
C GLN A 50 1.19 -1.06 21.64
N PRO A 51 0.38 -0.21 22.29
CA PRO A 51 -0.78 0.41 21.65
C PRO A 51 -0.34 1.57 20.75
N VAL A 52 -0.67 1.49 19.46
CA VAL A 52 -0.47 2.55 18.47
C VAL A 52 -1.80 3.23 18.21
N GLU A 53 -1.85 4.55 18.35
CA GLU A 53 -3.06 5.33 18.11
C GLU A 53 -3.38 5.39 16.61
N MET A 54 -4.61 5.00 16.25
CA MET A 54 -5.13 5.00 14.89
C MET A 54 -6.41 5.84 14.83
N SER A 55 -6.63 6.52 13.70
CA SER A 55 -7.85 7.28 13.44
C SER A 55 -8.69 6.59 12.38
N CYS A 56 -9.99 6.53 12.60
CA CYS A 56 -10.93 6.06 11.59
C CYS A 56 -11.00 7.06 10.41
N PRO A 57 -11.40 6.58 9.21
CA PRO A 57 -11.69 7.47 8.08
C PRO A 57 -12.65 8.60 8.46
N PRO A 58 -12.53 9.80 7.82
CA PRO A 58 -13.40 10.93 8.13
C PRO A 58 -14.89 10.56 8.06
N GLY A 59 -15.64 10.89 9.12
CA GLY A 59 -17.07 10.57 9.23
C GLY A 59 -17.40 9.16 9.73
N SER A 60 -16.40 8.36 10.13
CA SER A 60 -16.60 7.02 10.72
C SER A 60 -16.04 6.91 12.14
N TYR A 61 -16.54 5.91 12.86
CA TYR A 61 -16.37 5.73 14.30
C TYR A 61 -16.05 4.28 14.61
N PHE A 62 -15.21 4.04 15.61
CA PHE A 62 -14.74 2.70 15.96
C PHE A 62 -15.80 1.94 16.77
N SER A 63 -16.33 0.84 16.20
CA SER A 63 -17.18 -0.12 16.91
C SER A 63 -16.32 -1.04 17.78
N ILE A 64 -16.57 -1.04 19.10
CA ILE A 64 -15.87 -1.92 20.03
C ILE A 64 -16.28 -3.38 19.80
N THR A 65 -17.56 -3.60 19.51
CA THR A 65 -18.16 -4.92 19.30
C THR A 65 -17.64 -5.58 18.02
N ASP A 66 -17.61 -4.82 16.93
CA ASP A 66 -17.26 -5.34 15.61
C ASP A 66 -15.78 -5.19 15.28
N GLN A 67 -15.03 -4.46 16.12
CA GLN A 67 -13.60 -4.17 15.92
C GLN A 67 -13.30 -3.52 14.56
N VAL A 68 -14.22 -2.69 14.05
CA VAL A 68 -14.08 -1.99 12.76
C VAL A 68 -14.56 -0.54 12.86
N CYS A 69 -14.07 0.31 11.96
CA CYS A 69 -14.62 1.65 11.77
C CYS A 69 -15.91 1.56 10.95
N THR A 70 -17.02 2.02 11.52
CA THR A 70 -18.36 2.00 10.91
C THR A 70 -19.05 3.35 11.12
N TRP A 71 -20.28 3.49 10.65
CA TRP A 71 -21.08 4.70 10.81
C TRP A 71 -21.52 4.90 12.28
N ARG A 72 -21.91 6.13 12.63
CA ARG A 72 -22.17 6.53 14.03
C ARG A 72 -23.27 5.70 14.67
N GLU A 73 -24.27 5.34 13.88
CA GLU A 73 -25.46 4.58 14.28
C GLU A 73 -25.09 3.15 14.71
N ASP A 74 -24.04 2.60 14.11
CA ASP A 74 -23.59 1.22 14.31
C ASP A 74 -22.41 1.12 15.31
N ALA A 75 -21.63 2.18 15.47
CA ALA A 75 -20.37 2.16 16.23
C ALA A 75 -20.53 2.18 17.76
N ASP A 76 -21.76 2.35 18.28
CA ASP A 76 -22.11 2.58 19.68
C ASP A 76 -21.01 3.33 20.47
N CYS A 77 -20.94 4.65 20.24
CA CYS A 77 -19.91 5.49 20.85
C CYS A 77 -20.00 5.55 22.39
N GLY A 78 -21.15 5.22 22.99
CA GLY A 78 -21.38 5.33 24.43
C GLY A 78 -20.95 6.69 24.99
N ASN A 79 -20.08 6.68 26.01
CA ASN A 79 -19.53 7.88 26.65
C ASN A 79 -18.26 8.44 25.98
N ARG A 80 -17.85 7.92 24.81
CA ARG A 80 -16.66 8.41 24.09
C ARG A 80 -16.95 9.74 23.40
N ILE A 81 -15.96 10.64 23.39
CA ILE A 81 -16.09 11.98 22.84
C ILE A 81 -16.25 11.90 21.31
N THR A 82 -17.29 12.51 20.76
CA THR A 82 -17.40 12.73 19.31
C THR A 82 -17.08 14.19 18.98
N ILE A 83 -16.45 14.44 17.84
CA ILE A 83 -16.02 15.80 17.44
C ILE A 83 -17.25 16.68 17.12
N GLU A 84 -18.41 16.08 16.87
CA GLU A 84 -19.70 16.75 16.69
C GLU A 84 -20.22 17.42 17.98
N ASP A 85 -19.80 16.96 19.16
CA ASP A 85 -20.29 17.46 20.46
C ASP A 85 -19.56 18.72 20.97
N SER A 86 -18.66 19.29 20.15
CA SER A 86 -17.95 20.54 20.47
C SER A 86 -18.53 21.74 19.72
N LYS A 87 -19.82 22.02 19.93
CA LYS A 87 -20.39 23.35 19.66
C LYS A 87 -20.82 24.02 20.96
N PRO A 88 -20.13 25.08 21.41
CA PRO A 88 -20.82 26.20 22.02
C PRO A 88 -21.50 27.02 20.91
N ASP A 89 -22.79 27.24 21.11
CA ASP A 89 -23.63 28.22 20.40
C ASP A 89 -23.13 29.64 20.67
N ASP A 90 -22.76 30.38 19.61
CA ASP A 90 -23.29 31.72 19.35
C ASP A 90 -22.68 32.30 18.07
N GLY A 91 -23.55 32.87 17.22
CA GLY A 91 -23.21 33.30 15.88
C GLY A 91 -22.21 34.45 15.79
N LYS A 92 -21.16 34.25 14.97
CA LYS A 92 -20.63 35.26 14.04
C LYS A 92 -20.24 34.57 12.75
N SER A 93 -20.73 35.09 11.63
CA SER A 93 -20.25 34.75 10.29
C SER A 93 -18.82 35.26 10.14
N GLU A 94 -17.85 34.38 10.32
CA GLU A 94 -16.51 34.57 9.77
C GLU A 94 -16.42 33.73 8.49
N GLU A 95 -16.13 34.43 7.41
CA GLU A 95 -15.82 33.89 6.10
C GLU A 95 -14.53 33.07 6.25
N VAL A 96 -14.65 31.75 6.36
CA VAL A 96 -13.49 30.85 6.38
C VAL A 96 -12.89 30.87 4.98
N GLU A 97 -11.80 31.63 4.82
CA GLU A 97 -10.92 31.51 3.66
C GLU A 97 -10.55 30.02 3.53
N ARG A 98 -11.00 29.41 2.43
CA ARG A 98 -10.63 28.04 2.07
C ARG A 98 -9.10 27.96 2.16
N PRO A 99 -8.52 26.95 2.85
CA PRO A 99 -7.09 26.72 2.77
C PRO A 99 -6.74 26.58 1.29
N VAL A 100 -5.93 27.50 0.79
CA VAL A 100 -5.41 27.44 -0.57
C VAL A 100 -4.61 26.15 -0.63
N LEU A 101 -5.16 25.15 -1.32
CA LEU A 101 -4.43 23.92 -1.64
C LEU A 101 -3.11 24.33 -2.29
N PRO A 102 -1.98 23.72 -1.91
CA PRO A 102 -0.73 23.99 -2.60
C PRO A 102 -0.93 23.71 -4.08
N ILE A 103 -0.67 24.72 -4.92
CA ILE A 103 -0.68 24.57 -6.37
C ILE A 103 0.45 23.59 -6.68
N ILE A 104 0.08 22.35 -7.02
CA ILE A 104 1.01 21.39 -7.60
C ILE A 104 1.26 21.91 -9.02
N GLU A 105 2.45 22.45 -9.27
CA GLU A 105 2.87 22.77 -10.64
C GLU A 105 3.12 21.43 -11.35
N PHE A 106 2.16 21.05 -12.19
CA PHE A 106 2.30 19.93 -13.09
C PHE A 106 3.19 20.39 -14.25
N LEU A 107 4.17 19.56 -14.60
CA LEU A 107 4.89 19.70 -15.87
C LEU A 107 3.87 19.65 -17.03
N PRO A 108 4.20 20.19 -18.22
CA PRO A 108 3.30 20.18 -19.38
C PRO A 108 2.80 18.78 -19.80
N ASN A 109 3.42 17.71 -19.29
CA ASN A 109 3.06 16.31 -19.47
C ASN A 109 2.29 15.70 -18.27
N GLY A 110 1.82 16.50 -17.31
CA GLY A 110 1.03 16.05 -16.17
C GLY A 110 1.82 15.36 -15.05
N CYS A 111 3.16 15.37 -15.10
CA CYS A 111 3.97 14.82 -14.02
C CYS A 111 4.15 15.84 -12.88
N PRO A 112 4.08 15.41 -11.61
CA PRO A 112 4.49 16.25 -10.50
C PRO A 112 6.00 16.52 -10.53
N ASP A 113 6.41 17.78 -10.35
CA ASP A 113 7.82 18.15 -10.19
C ASP A 113 8.43 17.41 -8.98
N GLN A 114 9.72 17.09 -9.04
CA GLN A 114 10.44 16.10 -8.22
C GLN A 114 10.56 16.44 -6.71
N ASN A 115 9.72 17.32 -6.18
CA ASN A 115 9.78 17.83 -4.80
C ASN A 115 8.42 17.86 -4.10
N ILE A 116 7.56 16.87 -4.32
CA ILE A 116 6.31 16.75 -3.54
C ILE A 116 6.56 16.07 -2.19
N PRO A 117 6.20 16.70 -1.06
CA PRO A 117 6.17 16.02 0.24
C PRO A 117 5.15 14.87 0.19
N VAL A 118 5.59 13.68 0.59
CA VAL A 118 4.93 12.35 0.49
C VAL A 118 3.51 12.25 1.12
N GLN A 119 2.99 13.35 1.65
CA GLN A 119 1.80 13.43 2.49
C GLN A 119 0.51 13.74 1.69
N ASN A 120 0.63 14.12 0.41
CA ASN A 120 -0.50 14.57 -0.42
C ASN A 120 -0.77 13.72 -1.67
N ILE A 121 -0.21 12.50 -1.75
CA ILE A 121 -0.49 11.58 -2.84
C ILE A 121 -1.79 10.83 -2.53
N VAL A 122 -2.85 11.08 -3.31
CA VAL A 122 -4.02 10.21 -3.31
C VAL A 122 -3.61 8.92 -4.03
N ALA A 123 -3.31 7.88 -3.25
CA ALA A 123 -3.06 6.55 -3.77
C ALA A 123 -4.34 6.05 -4.47
N PHE A 124 -4.26 5.74 -5.75
CA PHE A 124 -5.28 4.93 -6.39
C PHE A 124 -5.20 3.52 -5.78
N SER A 125 -6.33 3.05 -5.24
CA SER A 125 -6.55 1.65 -4.92
C SER A 125 -6.62 0.84 -6.22
N GLY A 126 -5.47 0.62 -6.84
CA GLY A 126 -5.27 -0.42 -7.84
C GLY A 126 -4.40 -1.48 -7.19
N ASP A 127 -5.01 -2.34 -6.36
CA ASP A 127 -4.43 -3.55 -5.76
C ASP A 127 -2.90 -3.55 -5.73
N ASN A 128 -2.32 -2.63 -4.96
CA ASN A 128 -0.88 -2.61 -4.70
C ASN A 128 -0.59 -3.65 -3.62
N THR A 129 -0.93 -4.88 -3.96
CA THR A 129 -0.56 -6.07 -3.25
C THR A 129 0.86 -6.35 -3.69
N ASN A 130 1.77 -5.95 -2.81
CA ASN A 130 3.20 -6.17 -2.88
C ASN A 130 3.47 -7.69 -2.83
N THR A 131 3.18 -8.40 -3.91
CA THR A 131 3.60 -9.80 -4.09
C THR A 131 4.99 -9.78 -4.69
N ASN A 132 5.97 -10.15 -3.86
CA ASN A 132 7.33 -10.61 -4.18
C ASN A 132 7.77 -10.38 -5.63
N PHE A 133 8.70 -9.43 -5.80
CA PHE A 133 9.43 -9.12 -7.04
C PHE A 133 8.58 -8.67 -8.24
N GLY A 134 7.87 -7.54 -8.11
CA GLY A 134 7.45 -6.69 -9.24
C GLY A 134 6.55 -7.34 -10.30
N GLY A 135 6.05 -8.56 -10.07
CA GLY A 135 5.25 -9.30 -11.05
C GLY A 135 3.91 -8.62 -11.32
N ARG A 136 3.28 -8.05 -10.29
CA ARG A 136 2.00 -7.37 -10.40
C ARG A 136 2.13 -6.00 -11.07
N ASP A 137 3.19 -5.25 -10.78
CA ASP A 137 3.46 -3.94 -11.41
C ASP A 137 3.69 -4.07 -12.92
N ARG A 138 4.43 -5.12 -13.34
CA ARG A 138 4.61 -5.45 -14.77
C ARG A 138 3.29 -5.78 -15.47
N ILE A 139 2.37 -6.47 -14.79
CA ILE A 139 1.03 -6.79 -15.32
C ILE A 139 0.19 -5.52 -15.43
N GLN A 140 0.16 -4.67 -14.40
CA GLN A 140 -0.60 -3.43 -14.41
C GLN A 140 -0.11 -2.48 -15.51
N LYS A 141 1.21 -2.30 -15.63
CA LYS A 141 1.81 -1.51 -16.72
C LYS A 141 1.39 -2.03 -18.09
N LYS A 142 1.47 -3.34 -18.32
CA LYS A 142 1.05 -3.96 -19.58
C LYS A 142 -0.43 -3.71 -19.88
N GLN A 143 -1.31 -3.88 -18.89
CA GLN A 143 -2.74 -3.63 -19.05
C GLN A 143 -3.05 -2.17 -19.39
N LEU A 144 -2.34 -1.21 -18.78
CA LEU A 144 -2.48 0.21 -19.10
C LEU A 144 -1.99 0.52 -20.51
N SER A 145 -0.86 -0.06 -20.92
CA SER A 145 -0.36 0.07 -22.29
C SER A 145 -1.36 -0.50 -23.31
N ASP A 146 -1.94 -1.66 -23.03
CA ASP A 146 -2.96 -2.27 -23.90
C ASP A 146 -4.21 -1.38 -23.98
N ARG A 147 -4.64 -0.77 -22.87
CA ARG A 147 -5.77 0.18 -22.86
C ARG A 147 -5.47 1.44 -23.66
N LEU A 148 -4.27 1.99 -23.55
CA LEU A 148 -3.82 3.15 -24.33
C LEU A 148 -3.79 2.83 -25.83
N ILE A 149 -3.16 1.73 -26.23
CA ILE A 149 -3.06 1.29 -27.64
C ILE A 149 -4.46 1.10 -28.25
N ASN A 150 -5.37 0.48 -27.49
CA ASN A 150 -6.72 0.20 -27.96
C ASN A 150 -7.69 1.38 -27.77
N LYS A 151 -7.21 2.55 -27.32
CA LYS A 151 -8.05 3.72 -26.97
C LYS A 151 -9.26 3.32 -26.12
N TYR A 152 -9.01 2.47 -25.12
CA TYR A 152 -10.06 1.89 -24.31
C TYR A 152 -10.76 2.96 -23.49
N LEU A 153 -12.09 2.95 -23.56
CA LEU A 153 -12.99 3.74 -22.73
C LEU A 153 -13.93 2.79 -21.99
N GLY A 154 -14.24 3.10 -20.74
CA GLY A 154 -15.22 2.35 -19.96
C GLY A 154 -16.58 2.32 -20.65
N ASN A 155 -17.32 1.22 -20.55
CA ASN A 155 -18.57 1.01 -21.30
C ASN A 155 -19.57 2.18 -21.17
N GLN A 156 -19.78 2.69 -19.95
CA GLN A 156 -20.66 3.84 -19.70
C GLN A 156 -20.15 5.12 -20.39
N THR A 157 -18.84 5.39 -20.28
CA THR A 157 -18.19 6.54 -20.91
C THR A 157 -18.30 6.46 -22.43
N THR A 158 -18.06 5.28 -23.01
CA THR A 158 -18.19 5.02 -24.45
C THR A 158 -19.61 5.29 -24.94
N GLN A 159 -20.61 4.80 -24.21
CA GLN A 159 -22.02 5.02 -24.55
C GLN A 159 -22.38 6.51 -24.52
N LEU A 160 -21.97 7.23 -23.47
CA LEU A 160 -22.23 8.66 -23.35
C LEU A 160 -21.48 9.47 -24.41
N TYR A 161 -20.21 9.17 -24.65
CA TYR A 161 -19.39 9.84 -25.65
C TYR A 161 -19.97 9.68 -27.06
N ASN A 162 -20.37 8.47 -27.44
CA ASN A 162 -21.02 8.21 -28.72
C ASN A 162 -22.38 8.91 -28.83
N LYS A 163 -23.16 8.94 -27.75
CA LYS A 163 -24.44 9.65 -27.70
C LYS A 163 -24.23 11.15 -27.96
N LEU A 164 -23.33 11.79 -27.22
CA LEU A 164 -23.03 13.22 -27.37
C LEU A 164 -22.50 13.56 -28.77
N LYS A 165 -21.71 12.66 -29.37
CA LYS A 165 -21.19 12.80 -30.74
C LYS A 165 -22.30 12.70 -31.79
N ASN A 166 -23.22 11.75 -31.63
CA ASN A 166 -24.34 11.55 -32.54
C ASN A 166 -25.40 12.67 -32.44
N GLU A 167 -25.59 13.22 -31.24
CA GLU A 167 -26.49 14.36 -30.98
C GLU A 167 -25.89 15.70 -31.43
N GLY A 168 -24.62 15.72 -31.89
CA GLY A 168 -23.92 16.94 -32.30
C GLY A 168 -23.62 17.90 -31.15
N THR A 169 -23.71 17.43 -29.91
CA THR A 169 -23.47 18.24 -28.70
C THR A 169 -21.98 18.55 -28.51
N ILE A 170 -21.12 17.60 -28.91
CA ILE A 170 -19.66 17.77 -28.92
C ILE A 170 -19.17 17.92 -30.36
N ASN A 171 -18.36 18.95 -30.60
CA ASN A 171 -17.73 19.19 -31.88
C ASN A 171 -16.46 18.32 -32.06
N THR A 172 -15.92 18.27 -33.29
CA THR A 172 -14.72 17.48 -33.60
C THR A 172 -13.53 17.85 -32.73
N SER A 173 -13.34 19.14 -32.43
CA SER A 173 -12.23 19.61 -31.59
C SER A 173 -12.35 19.16 -30.13
N GLN A 174 -13.55 19.13 -29.57
CA GLN A 174 -13.82 18.61 -28.23
C GLN A 174 -13.61 17.10 -28.17
N SER A 175 -14.01 16.38 -29.22
CA SER A 175 -13.76 14.94 -29.37
C SER A 175 -12.25 14.63 -29.41
N GLU A 176 -11.48 15.39 -30.19
CA GLU A 176 -10.03 15.25 -30.26
C GLU A 176 -9.35 15.60 -28.93
N THR A 177 -9.83 16.63 -28.24
CA THR A 177 -9.30 17.04 -26.94
C THR A 177 -9.54 15.95 -25.90
N PHE A 178 -10.75 15.38 -25.85
CA PHE A 178 -11.07 14.28 -24.94
C PHE A 178 -10.24 13.02 -25.20
N ASP A 179 -10.09 12.64 -26.47
CA ASP A 179 -9.27 11.49 -26.87
C ASP A 179 -7.80 11.71 -26.45
N LYS A 180 -7.30 12.94 -26.62
CA LYS A 180 -5.95 13.32 -26.20
C LYS A 180 -5.79 13.26 -24.68
N GLU A 181 -6.67 13.91 -23.92
CA GLU A 181 -6.61 13.91 -22.45
C GLU A 181 -6.71 12.50 -21.86
N THR A 182 -7.54 11.64 -22.46
CA THR A 182 -7.64 10.22 -22.07
C THR A 182 -6.33 9.49 -22.34
N GLY A 183 -5.71 9.72 -23.49
CA GLY A 183 -4.40 9.16 -23.82
C GLY A 183 -3.30 9.65 -22.89
N ASP A 184 -3.27 10.96 -22.62
CA ASP A 184 -2.32 11.60 -21.70
C ASP A 184 -2.47 11.01 -20.29
N PHE A 185 -3.70 10.80 -19.81
CA PHE A 185 -3.96 10.13 -18.53
C PHE A 185 -3.30 8.74 -18.44
N PHE A 186 -3.50 7.87 -19.45
CA PHE A 186 -2.88 6.55 -19.44
C PHE A 186 -1.36 6.62 -19.53
N ASN A 187 -0.82 7.53 -20.35
CA ASN A 187 0.61 7.78 -20.43
C ASN A 187 1.19 8.21 -19.09
N THR A 188 0.56 9.17 -18.40
CA THR A 188 1.00 9.63 -17.08
C THR A 188 0.98 8.49 -16.07
N ALA A 189 -0.06 7.65 -16.07
CA ALA A 189 -0.13 6.48 -15.20
C ALA A 189 0.99 5.46 -15.49
N ILE A 190 1.29 5.20 -16.76
CA ILE A 190 2.40 4.32 -17.17
C ILE A 190 3.74 4.90 -16.72
N CYS A 191 4.00 6.19 -16.97
CA CYS A 191 5.23 6.86 -16.56
C CYS A 191 5.41 6.87 -15.04
N TYR A 192 4.32 7.04 -14.29
CA TYR A 192 4.35 6.92 -12.84
C TYR A 192 4.80 5.51 -12.43
N LEU A 193 4.16 4.46 -12.94
CA LEU A 193 4.56 3.07 -12.62
C LEU A 193 6.02 2.79 -13.02
N GLU A 194 6.51 3.34 -14.12
CA GLU A 194 7.92 3.23 -14.52
C GLU A 194 8.87 3.83 -13.49
N GLN A 195 8.59 5.04 -13.01
CA GLN A 195 9.41 5.68 -11.98
C GLN A 195 9.40 4.91 -10.66
N TRP A 196 8.26 4.34 -10.28
CA TRP A 196 8.16 3.53 -9.06
C TRP A 196 8.85 2.18 -9.16
N THR A 197 8.88 1.60 -10.36
CA THR A 197 9.53 0.30 -10.61
C THR A 197 11.03 0.43 -10.90
N GLU A 198 11.51 1.62 -11.31
CA GLU A 198 12.92 1.85 -11.64
C GLU A 198 13.89 1.40 -10.52
N PRO A 199 13.69 1.72 -9.22
CA PRO A 199 14.57 1.24 -8.16
C PRO A 199 14.54 -0.29 -8.01
N MET A 200 13.41 -0.91 -8.35
CA MET A 200 13.21 -2.36 -8.26
C MET A 200 13.90 -3.13 -9.39
N THR A 201 14.20 -2.48 -10.53
CA THR A 201 14.90 -3.12 -11.67
C THR A 201 16.27 -3.69 -11.28
N LYS A 202 16.91 -3.10 -10.28
CA LYS A 202 18.19 -3.59 -9.74
C LYS A 202 18.08 -5.00 -9.15
N PHE A 203 16.87 -5.42 -8.79
CA PHE A 203 16.58 -6.74 -8.26
C PHE A 203 16.05 -7.71 -9.32
N ASP A 204 15.97 -7.31 -10.59
CA ASP A 204 15.55 -8.21 -11.68
C ASP A 204 16.50 -9.39 -11.87
N VAL A 205 17.75 -9.28 -11.41
CA VAL A 205 18.69 -10.41 -11.37
C VAL A 205 18.14 -11.61 -10.58
N PHE A 206 17.27 -11.38 -9.59
CA PHE A 206 16.65 -12.43 -8.79
C PHE A 206 15.36 -13.01 -9.41
N ALA A 207 14.89 -12.49 -10.54
CA ALA A 207 13.58 -12.86 -11.10
C ALA A 207 13.43 -14.36 -11.40
N TRP A 208 14.54 -15.06 -11.70
CA TRP A 208 14.54 -16.50 -11.95
C TRP A 208 14.07 -17.32 -10.72
N MET A 209 14.20 -16.77 -9.50
CA MET A 209 13.78 -17.43 -8.25
C MET A 209 12.25 -17.56 -8.11
N ILE A 210 11.47 -16.95 -9.01
CA ILE A 210 10.01 -17.14 -9.07
C ILE A 210 9.65 -18.54 -9.62
N LEU A 211 10.56 -19.16 -10.38
CA LEU A 211 10.41 -20.51 -10.93
C LEU A 211 9.12 -20.66 -11.76
N ASN A 212 8.77 -19.64 -12.55
CA ASN A 212 7.69 -19.72 -13.53
C ASN A 212 8.14 -20.36 -14.86
N ASP A 213 9.44 -20.29 -15.12
CA ASP A 213 10.12 -20.84 -16.28
C ASP A 213 11.36 -21.62 -15.80
N ILE A 214 11.91 -22.46 -16.67
CA ILE A 214 13.13 -23.22 -16.36
C ILE A 214 14.30 -22.24 -16.26
N PRO A 215 14.94 -22.08 -15.08
CA PRO A 215 16.00 -21.10 -14.91
C PRO A 215 17.24 -21.47 -15.72
N GLN A 216 17.97 -20.47 -16.18
CA GLN A 216 19.24 -20.63 -16.89
C GLN A 216 20.41 -20.28 -15.98
N TRP A 217 21.54 -20.97 -16.16
CA TRP A 217 22.73 -20.76 -15.32
C TRP A 217 23.23 -19.31 -15.34
N GLN A 218 23.19 -18.66 -16.52
CA GLN A 218 23.56 -17.26 -16.67
C GLN A 218 22.81 -16.32 -15.70
N GLN A 219 21.54 -16.61 -15.38
CA GLN A 219 20.75 -15.79 -14.45
C GLN A 219 21.25 -15.92 -13.00
N VAL A 220 21.72 -17.12 -12.63
CA VAL A 220 22.35 -17.37 -11.33
C VAL A 220 23.70 -16.67 -11.24
N GLU A 221 24.52 -16.73 -12.29
CA GLU A 221 25.81 -16.02 -12.35
C GLU A 221 25.62 -14.49 -12.21
N GLU A 222 24.63 -13.92 -12.89
CA GLU A 222 24.28 -12.50 -12.78
C GLU A 222 23.86 -12.14 -11.34
N THR A 223 23.12 -13.01 -10.67
CA THR A 223 22.74 -12.85 -9.25
C THR A 223 23.95 -12.91 -8.33
N THR A 224 24.82 -13.91 -8.51
CA THR A 224 26.05 -14.09 -7.71
C THR A 224 26.97 -12.89 -7.86
N LYS A 225 27.16 -12.41 -9.10
CA LYS A 225 27.95 -11.20 -9.36
C LYS A 225 27.35 -9.98 -8.65
N TYR A 226 26.04 -9.78 -8.74
CA TYR A 226 25.36 -8.69 -8.04
C TYR A 226 25.55 -8.75 -6.52
N LEU A 227 25.47 -9.94 -5.93
CA LEU A 227 25.66 -10.13 -4.48
C LEU A 227 27.12 -9.92 -4.05
N ASN A 228 28.08 -10.38 -4.84
CA ASN A 228 29.50 -10.12 -4.60
C ASN A 228 29.83 -8.62 -4.67
N GLU A 229 29.20 -7.84 -5.56
CA GLU A 229 29.30 -6.37 -5.59
C GLU A 229 28.70 -5.68 -4.35
N LYS A 230 27.91 -6.41 -3.54
CA LYS A 230 27.35 -5.95 -2.25
C LYS A 230 28.08 -6.51 -1.04
N ASP A 231 29.29 -7.04 -1.24
CA ASP A 231 30.10 -7.69 -0.21
C ASP A 231 29.42 -8.92 0.44
N ILE A 232 28.47 -9.54 -0.27
CA ILE A 232 27.84 -10.81 0.13
C ILE A 232 28.58 -11.92 -0.63
N GLY A 233 29.61 -12.48 0.02
CA GLY A 233 30.46 -13.51 -0.57
C GLY A 233 29.71 -14.82 -0.79
N ILE A 234 29.41 -15.13 -2.05
CA ILE A 234 28.88 -16.42 -2.48
C ILE A 234 29.98 -17.18 -3.21
N ASP A 235 30.19 -18.43 -2.82
CA ASP A 235 31.16 -19.31 -3.45
C ASP A 235 30.70 -19.75 -4.85
N ASP A 236 31.66 -19.94 -5.77
CA ASP A 236 31.40 -20.29 -7.17
C ASP A 236 30.97 -21.76 -7.34
N SER A 237 30.89 -22.53 -6.25
CA SER A 237 30.60 -23.96 -6.26
C SER A 237 29.13 -24.33 -6.47
N MET A 238 28.24 -23.38 -6.76
CA MET A 238 26.78 -23.59 -6.78
C MET A 238 26.20 -24.27 -8.04
N TYR A 239 27.06 -24.70 -8.97
CA TYR A 239 26.62 -25.24 -10.26
C TYR A 239 25.87 -26.58 -10.11
N GLU A 240 26.34 -27.45 -9.21
CA GLU A 240 25.74 -28.77 -9.02
C GLU A 240 24.33 -28.64 -8.41
N GLU A 241 24.16 -27.79 -7.40
CA GLU A 241 22.88 -27.46 -6.78
C GLU A 241 21.90 -26.85 -7.78
N PHE A 242 22.39 -25.97 -8.64
CA PHE A 242 21.60 -25.42 -9.73
C PHE A 242 21.13 -26.52 -10.70
N MET A 243 21.99 -27.47 -11.06
CA MET A 243 21.62 -28.56 -11.97
C MET A 243 20.51 -29.45 -11.36
N TYR A 244 20.54 -29.69 -10.05
CA TYR A 244 19.45 -30.40 -9.37
C TYR A 244 18.14 -29.61 -9.41
N LEU A 245 18.18 -28.30 -9.11
CA LEU A 245 17.00 -27.44 -9.20
C LEU A 245 16.43 -27.43 -10.62
N LYS A 246 17.28 -27.26 -11.63
CA LYS A 246 16.87 -27.24 -13.03
C LYS A 246 16.16 -28.53 -13.41
N SER A 247 16.76 -29.68 -13.10
CA SER A 247 16.16 -30.99 -13.39
C SER A 247 14.82 -31.20 -12.67
N PHE A 248 14.68 -30.72 -11.43
CA PHE A 248 13.43 -30.78 -10.69
C PHE A 248 12.33 -29.94 -11.36
N ILE A 249 12.65 -28.69 -11.72
CA ILE A 249 11.68 -27.80 -12.38
C ILE A 249 11.28 -28.33 -13.76
N GLU A 250 12.21 -28.94 -14.50
CA GLU A 250 11.88 -29.60 -15.78
C GLU A 250 10.83 -30.71 -15.62
N CYS A 251 10.78 -31.40 -14.47
CA CYS A 251 9.77 -32.41 -14.17
C CYS A 251 8.43 -31.82 -13.67
N GLU A 252 8.49 -30.74 -12.89
CA GLU A 252 7.32 -30.18 -12.19
C GLU A 252 6.59 -29.08 -12.98
N ILE A 253 7.24 -28.47 -13.97
CA ILE A 253 6.70 -27.30 -14.66
C ILE A 253 5.38 -27.63 -15.38
N SER A 254 4.32 -26.99 -14.91
CA SER A 254 2.94 -27.19 -15.34
C SER A 254 2.12 -25.94 -15.04
N ASP A 255 0.88 -25.87 -15.55
CA ASP A 255 -0.03 -24.76 -15.23
C ASP A 255 -0.37 -24.73 -13.73
N GLU A 256 -0.52 -25.90 -13.10
CA GLU A 256 -0.71 -26.04 -11.65
C GLU A 256 0.50 -25.53 -10.87
N TRP A 257 1.72 -25.85 -11.33
CA TRP A 257 2.95 -25.32 -10.73
C TRP A 257 3.01 -23.79 -10.82
N LYS A 258 2.74 -23.21 -12.00
CA LYS A 258 2.77 -21.76 -12.22
C LYS A 258 1.74 -21.01 -11.36
N ALA A 259 0.64 -21.65 -10.98
CA ALA A 259 -0.36 -21.08 -10.10
C ALA A 259 0.08 -21.02 -8.61
N LYS A 260 1.08 -21.81 -8.20
CA LYS A 260 1.60 -21.79 -6.82
C LYS A 260 2.35 -20.48 -6.55
N ASN A 261 2.26 -20.00 -5.31
CA ASN A 261 3.09 -18.86 -4.88
C ASN A 261 4.56 -19.29 -4.72
N MET A 262 5.47 -18.30 -4.73
CA MET A 262 6.93 -18.54 -4.65
C MET A 262 7.32 -19.36 -3.42
N GLU A 263 6.74 -19.08 -2.25
CA GLU A 263 7.03 -19.81 -1.01
C GLU A 263 6.65 -21.30 -1.12
N ALA A 264 5.48 -21.61 -1.67
CA ALA A 264 5.03 -22.98 -1.86
C ALA A 264 5.90 -23.74 -2.87
N LYS A 265 6.41 -23.07 -3.90
CA LYS A 265 7.35 -23.66 -4.85
C LYS A 265 8.67 -24.04 -4.20
N TRP A 266 9.29 -23.13 -3.45
CA TRP A 266 10.54 -23.40 -2.75
C TRP A 266 10.37 -24.46 -1.64
N LYS A 267 9.25 -24.44 -0.91
CA LYS A 267 8.90 -25.52 0.04
C LYS A 267 8.67 -26.88 -0.60
N HIS A 268 8.38 -26.93 -1.89
CA HIS A 268 8.22 -28.20 -2.60
C HIS A 268 9.56 -28.78 -3.05
N PHE A 269 10.53 -27.90 -3.30
CA PHE A 269 11.87 -28.28 -3.73
C PHE A 269 12.76 -28.76 -2.57
N PHE A 270 12.69 -28.08 -1.42
CA PHE A 270 13.39 -28.45 -0.18
C PHE A 270 12.66 -29.55 0.60
#